data_AF-A0A191V865-F1
#
_entry.id   AF-A0A191V865-F1
#
_cell.length_a   1.000
_cell.length_b   1.000
_cell.length_c   1.000
_cell.angle_alpha   90.00
_cell.angle_beta   90.00
_cell.angle_gamma   90.00
#
_symmetry.space_group_name_H-M   'P 1'
#
loop_
_entity.id
_entity.type
_entity.pdbx_description
1 polymer ?
#
loop_
_entity_poly.entity_id
_entity_poly.type
_entity_poly.pdbx_seq_one_letter_code
_entity_poly.pdbx_strand_id
1 'polypeptide(L)'
;MVRGTRWFVGAMAVLCVILVGSGSHGGPDAGPGRSVEPVRDVVANRVMTWNLCNPCKESNVHRAAEIASFAPQVLGVQEACVRDVEAIRDHLENLHGLVYHVEYGMVLEKRSRCGGTPWNPGAFGQAILSAAPMSDHVGKEYPEGGSEDRGYMAVTTEVGGQDVRVFNTHLAQRRQESVRAGQVAVLATEVARHERAVVLGDFNALPDAPELSRLWALAVDTDPRCRPTRTAAGTCRATTDWQSKFDYVFLRGIAPGEPRVHPSRYSDHHQLYADLDLG
;
A
#
# COMPACT_ATOMS: atom_id res chain seq x y z
N MET A 1 -51.13 -61.11 0.96
CA MET A 1 -50.86 -60.97 -0.49
C MET A 1 -49.38 -60.56 -0.59
N VAL A 2 -48.41 -61.46 -0.79
CA VAL A 2 -48.01 -62.05 -2.10
C VAL A 2 -47.68 -60.90 -3.07
N ARG A 3 -46.44 -60.57 -3.43
CA ARG A 3 -45.22 -61.33 -3.86
C ARG A 3 -43.94 -60.68 -3.28
N GLY A 4 -42.75 -61.28 -3.24
CA GLY A 4 -42.06 -62.14 -4.22
C GLY A 4 -40.83 -61.38 -4.76
N THR A 5 -39.64 -61.31 -4.12
CA THR A 5 -38.64 -62.36 -3.73
C THR A 5 -37.71 -62.81 -4.89
N ARG A 6 -36.43 -63.10 -4.54
CA ARG A 6 -35.32 -63.77 -5.31
C ARG A 6 -34.54 -62.87 -6.29
N TRP A 7 -33.25 -63.08 -6.64
CA TRP A 7 -32.04 -63.79 -6.12
C TRP A 7 -30.83 -63.41 -7.05
N PHE A 8 -29.52 -63.73 -6.87
CA PHE A 8 -28.71 -64.48 -5.88
C PHE A 8 -27.23 -63.92 -5.88
N VAL A 9 -26.40 -64.11 -4.84
CA VAL A 9 -25.26 -65.09 -4.73
C VAL A 9 -24.37 -65.25 -5.97
N GLY A 10 -23.05 -65.12 -5.81
CA GLY A 10 -22.05 -65.68 -6.74
C GLY A 10 -20.67 -65.03 -6.71
N ALA A 11 -19.72 -65.60 -5.95
CA ALA A 11 -18.30 -65.28 -6.09
C ALA A 11 -17.66 -66.17 -7.18
N MET A 12 -16.71 -65.64 -7.96
CA MET A 12 -15.82 -66.42 -8.82
C MET A 12 -14.45 -65.75 -8.99
N ALA A 13 -13.49 -66.55 -9.42
CA ALA A 13 -12.08 -66.40 -9.09
C ALA A 13 -11.22 -65.61 -10.10
N VAL A 14 -10.10 -65.10 -9.56
CA VAL A 14 -8.74 -65.06 -10.13
C VAL A 14 -8.60 -65.18 -11.65
N LEU A 15 -7.96 -64.17 -12.26
CA LEU A 15 -6.91 -64.42 -13.25
C LEU A 15 -5.80 -63.36 -13.14
N CYS A 16 -4.59 -63.79 -12.76
CA CYS A 16 -3.39 -62.97 -12.95
C CYS A 16 -2.95 -63.12 -14.41
N VAL A 17 -2.87 -62.00 -15.14
CA VAL A 17 -2.12 -61.92 -16.40
C VAL A 17 -1.05 -60.86 -16.23
N ILE A 18 0.19 -61.31 -16.03
CA ILE A 18 1.37 -60.45 -16.16
C ILE A 18 1.69 -60.37 -17.65
N LEU A 19 1.49 -59.20 -18.24
CA LEU A 19 2.05 -58.87 -19.55
C LEU A 19 3.07 -57.74 -19.36
N VAL A 20 4.34 -58.12 -19.40
CA VAL A 20 5.45 -57.18 -19.53
C VAL A 20 5.43 -56.63 -20.95
N GLY A 21 5.03 -55.36 -21.10
CA GLY A 21 4.98 -54.66 -22.37
C GLY A 21 5.81 -53.38 -22.33
N SER A 22 7.07 -53.46 -22.73
CA SER A 22 7.93 -52.29 -22.97
C SER A 22 7.55 -51.65 -24.31
N GLY A 23 6.99 -50.44 -24.29
CA GLY A 23 6.62 -49.70 -25.50
C GLY A 23 6.16 -48.28 -25.18
N SER A 24 6.78 -47.28 -25.82
CA SER A 24 6.68 -45.86 -25.50
C SER A 24 5.60 -45.09 -26.29
N HIS A 25 5.32 -43.86 -25.84
CA HIS A 25 4.57 -42.75 -26.46
C HIS A 25 3.06 -42.65 -26.17
N GLY A 26 2.66 -41.46 -25.66
CA GLY A 26 1.27 -41.05 -25.43
C GLY A 26 1.02 -40.55 -23.99
N GLY A 27 1.28 -39.27 -23.72
CA GLY A 27 1.01 -38.66 -22.41
C GLY A 27 -0.40 -38.06 -22.29
N PRO A 28 -0.87 -37.77 -21.07
CA PRO A 28 -1.99 -36.86 -20.84
C PRO A 28 -1.51 -35.42 -20.54
N ASP A 29 -2.28 -34.42 -20.95
CA ASP A 29 -2.06 -33.01 -20.65
C ASP A 29 -1.90 -32.76 -19.14
N ALA A 30 -0.69 -32.41 -18.72
CA ALA A 30 -0.50 -31.61 -17.52
C ALA A 30 -0.82 -30.16 -17.91
N GLY A 31 -2.06 -29.73 -17.64
CA GLY A 31 -2.47 -28.34 -17.84
C GLY A 31 -1.48 -27.37 -17.16
N PRO A 32 -1.25 -26.17 -17.72
CA PRO A 32 -0.14 -25.32 -17.32
C PRO A 32 -0.23 -25.00 -15.82
N GLY A 33 0.70 -25.60 -15.07
CA GLY A 33 0.93 -25.23 -13.68
C GLY A 33 1.17 -23.73 -13.64
N ARG A 34 0.29 -23.02 -12.94
CA ARG A 34 0.33 -21.56 -12.78
C ARG A 34 1.78 -21.16 -12.49
N SER A 35 2.40 -20.45 -13.44
CA SER A 35 3.77 -19.98 -13.28
C SER A 35 3.83 -19.17 -12.00
N VAL A 36 4.46 -19.73 -10.97
CA VAL A 36 4.89 -18.97 -9.80
C VAL A 36 5.88 -17.97 -10.36
N GLU A 37 5.49 -16.70 -10.45
CA GLU A 37 6.45 -15.67 -10.80
C GLU A 37 7.61 -15.77 -9.81
N PRO A 38 8.87 -15.59 -10.25
CA PRO A 38 9.99 -15.59 -9.34
C PRO A 38 9.71 -14.60 -8.20
N VAL A 39 9.97 -15.03 -6.96
CA VAL A 39 9.91 -14.17 -5.78
C VAL A 39 10.69 -12.91 -6.11
N ARG A 40 10.03 -11.76 -6.05
CA ARG A 40 10.64 -10.49 -6.41
C ARG A 40 11.37 -9.98 -5.19
N ASP A 41 12.66 -9.70 -5.34
CA ASP A 41 13.41 -8.98 -4.32
C ASP A 41 12.86 -7.55 -4.20
N VAL A 42 12.90 -7.01 -2.97
CA VAL A 42 12.51 -5.64 -2.69
C VAL A 42 13.49 -4.65 -3.32
N VAL A 43 12.97 -3.59 -3.94
CA VAL A 43 13.79 -2.50 -4.47
C VAL A 43 14.23 -1.60 -3.32
N ALA A 44 15.42 -1.87 -2.78
CA ALA A 44 15.90 -1.32 -1.51
C ALA A 44 15.84 0.21 -1.37
N ASN A 45 15.96 0.98 -2.46
CA ASN A 45 15.89 2.45 -2.42
C ASN A 45 14.50 3.02 -2.82
N ARG A 46 13.49 2.18 -3.06
CA ARG A 46 12.17 2.62 -3.52
C ARG A 46 11.23 2.95 -2.37
N VAL A 47 10.62 4.13 -2.41
CA VAL A 47 9.52 4.51 -1.53
C VAL A 47 8.23 4.68 -2.33
N MET A 48 7.09 4.34 -1.73
CA MET A 48 5.76 4.43 -2.32
C MET A 48 4.74 5.05 -1.36
N THR A 49 3.77 5.78 -1.89
CA THR A 49 2.53 6.14 -1.18
C THR A 49 1.30 5.73 -1.98
N TRP A 50 0.25 5.31 -1.27
CA TRP A 50 -1.03 4.99 -1.88
C TRP A 50 -2.21 5.15 -0.89
N ASN A 51 -3.10 6.10 -1.16
CA ASN A 51 -4.40 6.14 -0.51
C ASN A 51 -5.22 4.94 -1.01
N LEU A 52 -5.67 4.09 -0.09
CA LEU A 52 -6.34 2.83 -0.42
C LEU A 52 -7.81 2.99 -0.78
N CYS A 53 -8.43 4.16 -0.61
CA CYS A 53 -9.87 4.38 -0.86
C CYS A 53 -10.72 3.40 -0.02
N ASN A 54 -11.11 3.79 1.19
CA ASN A 54 -12.00 2.96 2.03
C ASN A 54 -13.14 3.80 2.65
N PRO A 55 -14.41 3.50 2.33
CA PRO A 55 -14.89 2.27 1.67
C PRO A 55 -14.95 2.37 0.14
N CYS A 56 -14.28 1.46 -0.56
CA CYS A 56 -14.36 1.34 -2.03
C CYS A 56 -14.51 -0.13 -2.45
N LYS A 57 -14.46 -0.44 -3.76
CA LYS A 57 -14.57 -1.84 -4.22
C LYS A 57 -13.24 -2.57 -4.02
N GLU A 58 -13.12 -3.16 -2.84
CA GLU A 58 -11.89 -3.75 -2.32
C GLU A 58 -11.58 -5.15 -2.88
N SER A 59 -10.32 -5.38 -3.23
CA SER A 59 -9.74 -6.72 -3.41
C SER A 59 -8.30 -6.69 -2.91
N ASN A 60 -8.10 -6.99 -1.63
CA ASN A 60 -6.79 -6.89 -0.98
C ASN A 60 -5.74 -7.80 -1.61
N VAL A 61 -6.13 -8.97 -2.16
CA VAL A 61 -5.25 -9.82 -2.95
C VAL A 61 -4.75 -9.15 -4.24
N HIS A 62 -5.56 -8.30 -4.88
CA HIS A 62 -5.13 -7.55 -6.06
C HIS A 62 -4.34 -6.28 -5.70
N ARG A 63 -4.66 -5.62 -4.57
CA ARG A 63 -3.85 -4.52 -4.04
C ARG A 63 -2.44 -5.01 -3.69
N ALA A 64 -2.33 -6.17 -3.04
CA ALA A 64 -1.05 -6.84 -2.79
C ALA A 64 -0.30 -7.16 -4.09
N ALA A 65 -0.97 -7.68 -5.12
CA ALA A 65 -0.33 -7.96 -6.42
C ALA A 65 0.16 -6.70 -7.16
N GLU A 66 -0.55 -5.57 -7.03
CA GLU A 66 -0.08 -4.28 -7.56
C GLU A 66 1.14 -3.77 -6.77
N ILE A 67 1.11 -3.80 -5.43
CA ILE A 67 2.27 -3.44 -4.59
C ILE A 67 3.48 -4.34 -4.92
N ALA A 68 3.28 -5.66 -5.00
CA ALA A 68 4.30 -6.63 -5.37
C ALA A 68 4.87 -6.40 -6.78
N SER A 69 4.11 -5.80 -7.68
CA SER A 69 4.60 -5.46 -9.02
C SER A 69 5.70 -4.40 -8.99
N PHE A 70 5.76 -3.59 -7.93
CA PHE A 70 6.77 -2.54 -7.73
C PHE A 70 7.72 -2.80 -6.56
N ALA A 71 7.35 -3.66 -5.60
CA ALA A 71 8.14 -4.11 -4.45
C ALA A 71 8.93 -2.97 -3.76
N PRO A 72 8.28 -1.92 -3.24
CA PRO A 72 8.95 -0.79 -2.60
C PRO A 72 9.61 -1.22 -1.28
N GLN A 73 10.75 -0.63 -0.92
CA GLN A 73 11.34 -0.80 0.41
C GLN A 73 10.41 -0.31 1.52
N VAL A 74 9.78 0.86 1.30
CA VAL A 74 8.80 1.43 2.22
C VAL A 74 7.54 1.88 1.48
N LEU A 75 6.38 1.52 2.01
CA LEU A 75 5.07 1.90 1.52
C LEU A 75 4.28 2.58 2.64
N GLY A 76 3.86 3.83 2.43
CA GLY A 76 2.82 4.46 3.25
C GLY A 76 1.44 4.31 2.62
N VAL A 77 0.47 3.81 3.39
CA VAL A 77 -0.93 3.74 2.97
C VAL A 77 -1.82 4.67 3.79
N GLN A 78 -2.85 5.22 3.14
CA GLN A 78 -3.88 6.09 3.74
C GLN A 78 -5.27 5.51 3.48
N GLU A 79 -6.28 5.99 4.20
CA GLU A 79 -7.63 5.37 4.25
C GLU A 79 -7.57 3.86 4.51
N ALA A 80 -6.64 3.46 5.38
CA ALA A 80 -6.35 2.08 5.65
C ALA A 80 -7.14 1.60 6.88
N CYS A 81 -7.88 0.51 6.72
CA CYS A 81 -8.37 -0.28 7.83
C CYS A 81 -7.32 -1.32 8.25
N VAL A 82 -7.15 -1.55 9.56
CA VAL A 82 -6.17 -2.54 10.08
C VAL A 82 -6.25 -3.88 9.33
N ARG A 83 -7.45 -4.45 9.18
CA ARG A 83 -7.65 -5.75 8.50
C ARG A 83 -7.29 -5.74 7.01
N ASP A 84 -7.41 -4.61 6.33
CA ASP A 84 -7.02 -4.52 4.92
C ASP A 84 -5.50 -4.58 4.79
N VAL A 85 -4.79 -3.89 5.68
CA VAL A 85 -3.32 -3.91 5.73
C VAL A 85 -2.81 -5.28 6.16
N GLU A 86 -3.45 -5.94 7.14
CA GLU A 86 -3.16 -7.33 7.52
C GLU A 86 -3.33 -8.27 6.32
N ALA A 87 -4.48 -8.21 5.63
CA ALA A 87 -4.72 -9.04 4.45
C ALA A 87 -3.75 -8.73 3.29
N ILE A 88 -3.40 -7.46 3.06
CA ILE A 88 -2.41 -7.06 2.05
C ILE A 88 -1.04 -7.63 2.40
N ARG A 89 -0.57 -7.48 3.65
CA ARG A 89 0.70 -8.07 4.13
C ARG A 89 0.71 -9.59 3.96
N ASP A 90 -0.35 -10.26 4.41
CA ASP A 90 -0.44 -11.72 4.35
C ASP A 90 -0.47 -12.22 2.89
N HIS A 91 -1.06 -11.46 1.96
CA HIS A 91 -0.99 -11.76 0.53
C HIS A 91 0.39 -11.46 -0.09
N LEU A 92 1.07 -10.40 0.33
CA LEU A 92 2.45 -10.09 -0.09
C LEU A 92 3.41 -11.22 0.29
N GLU A 93 3.32 -11.71 1.53
CA GLU A 93 4.14 -12.82 2.02
C GLU A 93 3.76 -14.14 1.31
N ASN A 94 2.49 -14.58 1.42
CA ASN A 94 2.10 -15.93 0.99
C ASN A 94 2.01 -16.12 -0.53
N LEU A 95 1.85 -15.06 -1.32
CA LEU A 95 1.68 -15.14 -2.78
C LEU A 95 2.83 -14.55 -3.59
N HIS A 96 3.64 -13.67 -2.98
CA HIS A 96 4.73 -12.97 -3.68
C HIS A 96 6.11 -13.14 -2.99
N GLY A 97 6.17 -13.75 -1.81
CA GLY A 97 7.41 -13.93 -1.03
C GLY A 97 7.94 -12.64 -0.42
N LEU A 98 7.12 -11.58 -0.39
CA LEU A 98 7.50 -10.25 0.08
C LEU A 98 7.08 -10.06 1.55
N VAL A 99 8.05 -10.15 2.46
CA VAL A 99 7.82 -9.96 3.90
C VAL A 99 7.90 -8.46 4.23
N TYR A 100 6.85 -7.92 4.83
CA TYR A 100 6.79 -6.54 5.31
C TYR A 100 6.44 -6.48 6.80
N HIS A 101 7.23 -5.73 7.55
CA HIS A 101 6.86 -5.21 8.87
C HIS A 101 5.78 -4.14 8.69
N VAL A 102 4.86 -3.99 9.65
CA VAL A 102 3.76 -3.03 9.58
C VAL A 102 3.65 -2.26 10.89
N GLU A 103 3.58 -0.93 10.79
CA GLU A 103 3.26 -0.03 11.89
C GLU A 103 2.02 0.80 11.55
N TYR A 104 1.27 1.19 12.57
CA TYR A 104 -0.06 1.81 12.40
C TYR A 104 -0.14 3.22 12.98
N GLY A 105 -0.81 4.11 12.25
CA GLY A 105 -1.14 5.49 12.64
C GLY A 105 -2.64 5.68 12.58
N MET A 106 -3.37 5.02 13.48
CA MET A 106 -4.83 5.06 13.49
C MET A 106 -5.33 6.33 14.18
N VAL A 107 -6.30 6.98 13.56
CA VAL A 107 -6.86 8.27 14.02
C VAL A 107 -8.39 8.23 14.16
N LEU A 108 -9.03 7.12 13.79
CA LEU A 108 -10.48 6.96 13.86
C LEU A 108 -10.89 5.56 14.35
N GLU A 109 -11.75 5.52 15.36
CA GLU A 109 -12.48 4.31 15.79
C GLU A 109 -13.90 4.24 15.18
N LYS A 110 -14.02 4.54 13.88
CA LYS A 110 -15.34 4.55 13.18
C LYS A 110 -15.82 3.15 12.81
N ARG A 111 -16.70 2.60 13.66
CA ARG A 111 -17.42 1.31 13.52
C ARG A 111 -18.07 1.01 12.16
N SER A 112 -18.30 2.00 11.30
CA SER A 112 -18.98 1.82 10.00
C SER A 112 -18.04 1.82 8.79
N ARG A 113 -16.80 2.34 8.88
CA ARG A 113 -15.82 2.27 7.79
C ARG A 113 -15.18 0.87 7.76
N CYS A 114 -14.50 0.48 8.83
CA CYS A 114 -13.71 -0.75 8.89
C CYS A 114 -14.47 -1.98 9.41
N GLY A 115 -15.70 -2.16 8.93
CA GLY A 115 -16.55 -3.29 9.30
C GLY A 115 -17.30 -3.12 10.64
N GLY A 116 -18.59 -3.43 10.61
CA GLY A 116 -19.49 -3.38 11.77
C GLY A 116 -19.68 -4.72 12.50
N THR A 117 -20.53 -4.66 13.52
CA THR A 117 -20.92 -5.82 14.37
C THR A 117 -21.41 -7.03 13.57
N PRO A 118 -21.11 -8.28 13.99
CA PRO A 118 -20.58 -8.67 15.30
C PRO A 118 -19.05 -8.56 15.44
N TRP A 119 -18.34 -8.20 14.37
CA TRP A 119 -16.89 -8.18 14.35
C TRP A 119 -16.36 -6.91 15.01
N ASN A 120 -15.24 -7.02 15.74
CA ASN A 120 -14.60 -5.89 16.41
C ASN A 120 -14.33 -4.77 15.38
N PRO A 121 -14.67 -3.49 15.64
CA PRO A 121 -14.44 -2.43 14.67
C PRO A 121 -12.96 -2.31 14.35
N GLY A 122 -12.62 -2.35 13.06
CA GLY A 122 -11.27 -1.98 12.65
C GLY A 122 -11.01 -0.52 12.97
N ALA A 123 -9.80 -0.21 13.43
CA ALA A 123 -9.33 1.17 13.45
C ALA A 123 -9.04 1.62 12.01
N PHE A 124 -9.23 2.92 11.74
CA PHE A 124 -9.04 3.57 10.44
C PHE A 124 -7.99 4.68 10.56
N GLY A 125 -7.17 4.83 9.51
CA GLY A 125 -6.21 5.93 9.40
C GLY A 125 -5.16 5.64 8.34
N GLN A 126 -3.90 5.60 8.78
CA GLN A 126 -2.73 5.31 7.94
C GLN A 126 -1.89 4.17 8.52
N ALA A 127 -1.05 3.56 7.67
CA ALA A 127 -0.05 2.57 8.08
C ALA A 127 1.25 2.76 7.29
N ILE A 128 2.38 2.32 7.83
CA ILE A 128 3.64 2.19 7.10
C ILE A 128 4.01 0.71 7.05
N LEU A 129 4.31 0.22 5.86
CA LEU A 129 4.88 -1.09 5.61
C LEU A 129 6.35 -0.91 5.22
N SER A 130 7.25 -1.66 5.83
CA SER A 130 8.69 -1.64 5.49
C SER A 130 9.24 -3.05 5.39
N ALA A 131 10.08 -3.31 4.38
CA ALA A 131 10.78 -4.58 4.25
C ALA A 131 11.93 -4.71 5.27
N ALA A 132 12.40 -3.59 5.84
CA ALA A 132 13.29 -3.55 6.99
C ALA A 132 12.50 -3.38 8.30
N PRO A 133 13.07 -3.77 9.46
CA PRO A 133 12.52 -3.41 10.76
C PRO A 133 12.30 -1.90 10.93
N MET A 134 11.38 -1.54 11.81
CA MET A 134 11.03 -0.15 12.14
C MET A 134 11.31 0.16 13.61
N SER A 135 11.77 1.38 13.89
CA SER A 135 11.94 1.91 15.25
C SER A 135 11.30 3.28 15.42
N ASP A 136 11.29 3.77 16.66
CA ASP A 136 10.89 5.14 17.03
C ASP A 136 9.49 5.53 16.49
N HIS A 137 8.55 4.57 16.52
CA HIS A 137 7.18 4.80 16.10
C HIS A 137 6.56 5.98 16.85
N VAL A 138 5.89 6.85 16.09
CA VAL A 138 5.04 7.92 16.58
C VAL A 138 3.75 7.88 15.76
N GLY A 139 2.59 7.79 16.42
CA GLY A 139 1.30 8.16 15.86
C GLY A 139 0.79 9.42 16.55
N LYS A 140 0.32 10.42 15.79
CA LYS A 140 -0.16 11.69 16.35
C LYS A 140 -1.34 12.23 15.55
N GLU A 141 -2.48 12.35 16.23
CA GLU A 141 -3.64 13.09 15.74
C GLU A 141 -3.30 14.59 15.65
N TYR A 142 -3.82 15.27 14.64
CA TYR A 142 -3.70 16.72 14.53
C TYR A 142 -4.67 17.42 15.50
N PRO A 143 -4.33 18.61 16.03
CA PRO A 143 -5.22 19.37 16.91
C PRO A 143 -6.58 19.72 16.30
N GLU A 144 -6.69 19.71 14.97
CA GLU A 144 -7.92 19.88 14.23
C GLU A 144 -7.89 18.94 13.01
N GLY A 145 -8.78 17.93 12.98
CA GLY A 145 -8.95 17.04 11.82
C GLY A 145 -9.75 17.67 10.68
N GLY A 146 -10.69 18.56 11.03
CA GLY A 146 -11.70 19.11 10.14
C GLY A 146 -12.97 18.25 10.17
N SER A 147 -13.51 17.89 9.00
CA SER A 147 -14.71 17.04 8.85
C SER A 147 -14.54 15.60 9.34
N GLU A 148 -13.31 15.17 9.61
CA GLU A 148 -12.94 13.84 10.09
C GLU A 148 -11.57 13.92 10.76
N ASP A 149 -11.34 13.12 11.79
CA ASP A 149 -10.07 13.13 12.52
C ASP A 149 -8.93 12.70 11.58
N ARG A 150 -7.82 13.43 11.67
CA ARG A 150 -6.63 13.30 10.80
C ARG A 150 -5.39 13.32 11.65
N GLY A 151 -4.30 12.78 11.12
CA GLY A 151 -3.02 12.78 11.81
C GLY A 151 -1.91 12.37 10.87
N TYR A 152 -0.73 12.20 11.46
CA TYR A 152 0.39 11.55 10.82
C TYR A 152 0.91 10.42 11.70
N MET A 153 1.70 9.54 11.09
CA MET A 153 2.61 8.67 11.79
C MET A 153 4.03 8.83 11.26
N ALA A 154 5.02 8.42 12.04
CA ALA A 154 6.40 8.34 11.58
C ALA A 154 7.14 7.17 12.22
N VAL A 155 8.07 6.60 11.47
CA VAL A 155 9.00 5.54 11.88
C VAL A 155 10.41 5.90 11.41
N THR A 156 11.42 5.29 12.03
CA THR A 156 12.77 5.19 11.47
C THR A 156 12.93 3.81 10.87
N THR A 157 13.43 3.70 9.64
CA THR A 157 13.66 2.41 8.95
C THR A 157 14.71 2.58 7.86
N GLU A 158 15.22 1.48 7.32
CA GLU A 158 16.23 1.50 6.27
C GLU A 158 15.61 1.78 4.90
N VAL A 159 16.18 2.74 4.17
CA VAL A 159 15.97 2.94 2.73
C VAL A 159 17.34 2.97 2.05
N GLY A 160 17.60 2.00 1.18
CA GLY A 160 18.84 1.82 0.43
C GLY A 160 20.10 1.76 1.30
N GLY A 161 20.09 1.00 2.39
CA GLY A 161 21.23 0.90 3.30
C GLY A 161 21.45 2.12 4.21
N GLN A 162 20.47 3.02 4.33
CA GLN A 162 20.55 4.23 5.16
C GLN A 162 19.32 4.37 6.07
N ASP A 163 19.53 4.75 7.33
CA ASP A 163 18.44 5.10 8.24
C ASP A 163 17.74 6.38 7.79
N VAL A 164 16.42 6.31 7.61
CA VAL A 164 15.59 7.42 7.16
C VAL A 164 14.36 7.55 8.06
N ARG A 165 14.04 8.79 8.46
CA ARG A 165 12.77 9.09 9.10
C ARG A 165 11.66 9.14 8.05
N VAL A 166 10.74 8.19 8.07
CA VAL A 166 9.60 8.15 7.14
C VAL A 166 8.34 8.62 7.87
N PHE A 167 7.71 9.67 7.35
CA PHE A 167 6.42 10.18 7.79
C PHE A 167 5.33 9.77 6.78
N ASN A 168 4.18 9.34 7.29
CA ASN A 168 2.97 9.10 6.50
C ASN A 168 1.82 9.94 7.08
N THR A 169 1.10 10.68 6.23
CA THR A 169 0.00 11.57 6.62
C THR A 169 -1.22 11.42 5.70
N HIS A 170 -2.40 11.73 6.24
CA HIS A 170 -3.58 12.07 5.44
C HIS A 170 -4.13 13.40 5.96
N LEU A 171 -4.14 14.44 5.14
CA LEU A 171 -4.64 15.77 5.53
C LEU A 171 -6.16 15.92 5.37
N ALA A 172 -6.70 17.05 5.86
CA ALA A 172 -8.12 17.39 5.74
C ALA A 172 -8.55 17.55 4.27
N GLN A 173 -9.64 16.89 3.89
CA GLN A 173 -10.19 16.91 2.53
C GLN A 173 -10.48 18.33 2.00
N ARG A 174 -10.64 18.47 0.67
CA ARG A 174 -11.01 19.70 -0.07
C ARG A 174 -11.94 20.68 0.69
N ARG A 175 -11.75 21.99 0.47
CA ARG A 175 -12.51 23.11 1.10
C ARG A 175 -12.27 23.26 2.61
N GLN A 176 -11.08 22.90 3.07
CA GLN A 176 -10.63 22.99 4.47
C GLN A 176 -9.18 23.50 4.53
N GLU A 177 -8.88 24.50 3.71
CA GLU A 177 -7.53 25.03 3.45
C GLU A 177 -6.87 25.55 4.75
N SER A 178 -7.64 26.19 5.63
CA SER A 178 -7.17 26.65 6.95
C SER A 178 -6.81 25.51 7.89
N VAL A 179 -7.58 24.42 7.88
CA VAL A 179 -7.31 23.21 8.67
C VAL A 179 -6.02 22.56 8.18
N ARG A 180 -5.89 22.35 6.86
CA ARG A 180 -4.64 21.85 6.25
C ARG A 180 -3.45 22.74 6.60
N ALA A 181 -3.58 24.06 6.58
CA ALA A 181 -2.49 24.97 6.95
C ALA A 181 -2.02 24.79 8.42
N GLY A 182 -2.93 24.43 9.33
CA GLY A 182 -2.61 24.05 10.71
C GLY A 182 -1.94 22.68 10.81
N GLN A 183 -2.48 21.68 10.13
CA GLN A 183 -1.93 20.31 10.07
C GLN A 183 -0.50 20.29 9.48
N VAL A 184 -0.29 21.00 8.37
CA VAL A 184 1.03 21.18 7.75
C VAL A 184 1.98 21.97 8.66
N ALA A 185 1.49 22.89 9.50
CA ALA A 185 2.35 23.54 10.50
C ALA A 185 2.96 22.52 11.47
N VAL A 186 2.12 21.65 12.04
CA VAL A 186 2.55 20.59 12.97
C VAL A 186 3.50 19.62 12.27
N LEU A 187 3.14 19.14 11.08
CA LEU A 187 3.96 18.20 10.32
C LEU A 187 5.32 18.79 9.95
N ALA A 188 5.35 20.02 9.42
CA ALA A 188 6.59 20.72 9.05
C ALA A 188 7.51 20.93 10.25
N THR A 189 6.98 21.29 11.43
CA THR A 189 7.77 21.44 12.66
C THR A 189 8.44 20.14 13.07
N GLU A 190 7.77 18.99 12.97
CA GLU A 190 8.32 17.70 13.39
C GLU A 190 9.30 17.16 12.33
N VAL A 191 9.00 17.32 11.03
CA VAL A 191 9.91 16.99 9.91
C VAL A 191 11.22 17.78 9.99
N ALA A 192 11.18 19.05 10.36
CA ALA A 192 12.36 19.91 10.46
C ALA A 192 13.40 19.42 11.49
N ARG A 193 13.02 18.52 12.41
CA ARG A 193 13.89 17.94 13.46
C ARG A 193 14.83 16.86 12.95
N HIS A 194 14.62 16.37 11.73
CA HIS A 194 15.38 15.28 11.13
C HIS A 194 16.18 15.79 9.94
N GLU A 195 17.43 15.37 9.79
CA GLU A 195 18.26 15.80 8.66
C GLU A 195 17.86 15.10 7.35
N ARG A 196 17.65 13.78 7.43
CA ARG A 196 17.17 12.92 6.34
C ARG A 196 15.75 12.46 6.64
N ALA A 197 14.79 12.84 5.81
CA ALA A 197 13.39 12.43 5.97
C ALA A 197 12.67 12.26 4.63
N VAL A 198 11.76 11.28 4.60
CA VAL A 198 10.74 11.10 3.55
C VAL A 198 9.41 11.45 4.18
N VAL A 199 8.63 12.33 3.54
CA VAL A 199 7.28 12.72 3.99
C VAL A 199 6.31 12.44 2.87
N LEU A 200 5.49 11.42 3.05
CA LEU A 200 4.61 10.89 2.01
C LEU A 200 3.16 10.81 2.49
N GLY A 201 2.24 10.66 1.54
CA GLY A 201 0.82 10.52 1.83
C GLY A 201 -0.08 11.35 0.92
N ASP A 202 -1.36 11.40 1.31
CA ASP A 202 -2.40 12.21 0.68
C ASP A 202 -2.51 13.57 1.40
N PHE A 203 -2.08 14.62 0.70
CA PHE A 203 -2.08 15.98 1.21
C PHE A 203 -3.37 16.74 0.89
N ASN A 204 -4.28 16.18 0.09
CA ASN A 204 -5.56 16.77 -0.29
C ASN A 204 -5.48 18.24 -0.79
N ALA A 205 -4.33 18.60 -1.36
CA ALA A 205 -3.95 19.96 -1.72
C ALA A 205 -3.18 19.98 -3.04
N LEU A 206 -3.44 20.99 -3.87
CA LEU A 206 -2.73 21.19 -5.13
C LEU A 206 -1.28 21.66 -4.91
N PRO A 207 -0.37 21.49 -5.89
CA PRO A 207 1.04 21.82 -5.72
C PRO A 207 1.31 23.29 -5.35
N ASP A 208 0.51 24.21 -5.86
CA ASP A 208 0.56 25.65 -5.60
C ASP A 208 -0.36 26.12 -4.46
N ALA A 209 -0.96 25.19 -3.70
CA ALA A 209 -1.82 25.50 -2.56
C ALA A 209 -1.01 26.14 -1.41
N PRO A 210 -1.37 27.35 -0.93
CA PRO A 210 -0.60 28.08 0.08
C PRO A 210 -0.37 27.32 1.39
N GLU A 211 -1.28 26.42 1.78
CA GLU A 211 -1.14 25.57 2.96
C GLU A 211 0.09 24.65 2.92
N LEU A 212 0.58 24.24 1.74
CA LEU A 212 1.77 23.40 1.59
C LEU A 212 3.09 24.17 1.68
N SER A 213 3.05 25.51 1.71
CA SER A 213 4.23 26.38 1.65
C SER A 213 5.34 26.04 2.67
N ARG A 214 4.96 25.64 3.90
CA ARG A 214 5.93 25.25 4.94
C ARG A 214 6.68 23.95 4.62
N LEU A 215 6.04 22.99 3.95
CA LEU A 215 6.70 21.76 3.50
C LEU A 215 7.61 22.03 2.31
N TRP A 216 7.13 22.79 1.32
CA TRP A 216 7.95 23.22 0.17
C TRP A 216 9.20 24.03 0.55
N ALA A 217 9.19 24.70 1.69
CA ALA A 217 10.35 25.40 2.24
C ALA A 217 11.37 24.48 2.94
N LEU A 218 10.98 23.24 3.29
CA LEU A 218 11.80 22.27 4.03
C LEU A 218 12.25 21.08 3.17
N ALA A 219 11.49 20.72 2.15
CA ALA A 219 11.63 19.48 1.39
C ALA A 219 11.22 19.69 -0.08
N VAL A 220 11.77 18.85 -0.96
CA VAL A 220 11.44 18.83 -2.39
C VAL A 220 10.53 17.66 -2.72
N ASP A 221 9.46 17.84 -3.51
CA ASP A 221 8.71 16.70 -4.04
C ASP A 221 9.58 15.91 -5.04
N THR A 222 9.36 14.60 -5.12
CA THR A 222 10.07 13.73 -6.06
C THR A 222 9.85 14.12 -7.53
N ASP A 223 8.74 14.76 -7.93
CA ASP A 223 8.56 15.17 -9.33
C ASP A 223 9.28 16.50 -9.61
N PRO A 224 10.39 16.51 -10.37
CA PRO A 224 11.17 17.74 -10.60
C PRO A 224 10.42 18.80 -11.42
N ARG A 225 9.32 18.41 -12.08
CA ARG A 225 8.39 19.32 -12.76
C ARG A 225 7.38 19.95 -11.81
N CYS A 226 7.19 19.36 -10.63
CA CYS A 226 6.24 19.84 -9.65
C CYS A 226 6.89 20.84 -8.69
N ARG A 227 6.33 22.06 -8.64
CA ARG A 227 6.82 23.17 -7.83
C ARG A 227 5.63 23.99 -7.33
N PRO A 228 5.79 24.77 -6.24
CA PRO A 228 4.73 25.64 -5.69
C PRO A 228 4.51 26.90 -6.53
N THR A 229 4.28 26.73 -7.83
CA THR A 229 3.91 27.81 -8.76
C THR A 229 2.79 27.33 -9.66
N ARG A 230 1.79 28.19 -9.89
CA ARG A 230 0.60 27.86 -10.70
C ARG A 230 0.93 27.35 -12.12
N THR A 231 2.06 27.76 -12.68
CA THR A 231 2.54 27.30 -13.99
C THR A 231 3.15 25.90 -13.96
N ALA A 232 3.89 25.56 -12.90
CA ALA A 232 4.49 24.23 -12.72
C ALA A 232 3.48 23.21 -12.18
N ALA A 233 2.52 23.65 -11.35
CA ALA A 233 1.44 22.82 -10.82
C ALA A 233 0.65 22.09 -11.93
N GLY A 234 0.39 22.78 -13.04
CA GLY A 234 -0.26 22.20 -14.23
C GLY A 234 0.62 21.23 -15.04
N THR A 235 1.87 20.97 -14.63
CA THR A 235 2.80 20.03 -15.27
C THR A 235 3.20 18.84 -14.39
N CYS A 236 2.72 18.79 -13.15
CA CYS A 236 2.93 17.64 -12.27
C CYS A 236 2.21 16.39 -12.79
N ARG A 237 2.75 15.19 -12.53
CA ARG A 237 1.98 13.95 -12.72
C ARG A 237 0.76 13.97 -11.81
N ALA A 238 -0.44 13.84 -12.37
CA ALA A 238 -1.65 13.61 -11.58
C ALA A 238 -1.55 12.26 -10.85
N THR A 239 -2.14 12.19 -9.66
CA THR A 239 -2.14 11.03 -8.76
C THR A 239 -3.55 10.53 -8.46
N THR A 240 -4.57 11.05 -9.15
CA THR A 240 -5.97 10.72 -8.91
C THR A 240 -6.75 10.58 -10.22
N ASP A 241 -7.84 9.81 -10.22
CA ASP A 241 -8.73 9.62 -11.38
C ASP A 241 -9.22 10.96 -11.97
N TRP A 242 -9.49 11.95 -11.12
CA TRP A 242 -9.89 13.32 -11.51
C TRP A 242 -8.72 14.23 -11.94
N GLN A 243 -7.58 13.63 -12.31
CA GLN A 243 -6.44 14.29 -12.95
C GLN A 243 -5.81 15.42 -12.11
N SER A 244 -5.78 15.26 -10.78
CA SER A 244 -5.09 16.17 -9.85
C SER A 244 -3.92 15.47 -9.17
N LYS A 245 -2.90 16.23 -8.73
CA LYS A 245 -1.86 15.73 -7.81
C LYS A 245 -2.22 16.12 -6.39
N PHE A 246 -2.63 15.14 -5.58
CA PHE A 246 -2.82 15.28 -4.13
C PHE A 246 -1.88 14.40 -3.31
N ASP A 247 -1.26 13.40 -3.94
CA ASP A 247 -0.31 12.49 -3.31
C ASP A 247 1.13 12.98 -3.58
N TYR A 248 1.96 12.96 -2.54
CA TYR A 248 3.32 13.49 -2.59
C TYR A 248 4.31 12.54 -1.96
N VAL A 249 5.57 12.67 -2.39
CA VAL A 249 6.72 12.12 -1.69
C VAL A 249 7.72 13.26 -1.61
N PHE A 250 7.69 13.98 -0.48
CA PHE A 250 8.63 15.05 -0.17
C PHE A 250 9.90 14.48 0.46
N LEU A 251 11.06 14.98 0.03
CA LEU A 251 12.38 14.56 0.47
C LEU A 251 13.10 15.73 1.13
N ARG A 252 13.59 15.49 2.34
CA ARG A 252 14.52 16.38 3.04
C ARG A 252 15.86 15.67 3.19
N GLY A 253 16.95 16.29 2.73
CA GLY A 253 18.31 15.75 2.86
C GLY A 253 18.58 14.48 2.04
N ILE A 254 17.73 14.17 1.05
CA ILE A 254 17.81 13.00 0.17
C ILE A 254 17.58 13.50 -1.26
N ALA A 255 18.30 12.95 -2.24
CA ALA A 255 18.15 13.37 -3.63
C ALA A 255 16.97 12.64 -4.32
N PRO A 256 16.12 13.36 -5.08
CA PRO A 256 15.01 12.74 -5.79
C PRO A 256 15.50 12.01 -7.04
N GLY A 257 15.16 10.71 -7.15
CA GLY A 257 15.14 10.04 -8.44
C GLY A 257 13.81 10.25 -9.17
N GLU A 258 13.64 9.64 -10.35
CA GLU A 258 12.44 9.82 -11.17
C GLU A 258 11.20 9.17 -10.52
N PRO A 259 10.12 9.94 -10.25
CA PRO A 259 8.90 9.36 -9.74
C PRO A 259 8.03 8.80 -10.87
N ARG A 260 7.30 7.76 -10.51
CA ARG A 260 6.38 7.03 -11.37
C ARG A 260 5.03 7.05 -10.70
N VAL A 261 4.00 7.31 -11.50
CA VAL A 261 2.61 7.18 -11.06
C VAL A 261 1.97 6.05 -11.84
N HIS A 262 1.33 5.12 -11.14
CA HIS A 262 0.61 4.00 -11.73
C HIS A 262 -0.87 4.08 -11.36
N PRO A 263 -1.77 4.34 -12.33
CA PRO A 263 -3.20 4.27 -12.11
C PRO A 263 -3.62 2.87 -11.65
N SER A 264 -4.44 2.81 -10.59
CA SER A 264 -5.03 1.58 -10.09
C SER A 264 -6.53 1.56 -10.40
N ARG A 265 -7.13 0.36 -10.39
CA ARG A 265 -8.59 0.18 -10.39
C ARG A 265 -9.17 -0.18 -9.01
N TYR A 266 -8.33 -0.21 -7.98
CA TYR A 266 -8.68 -0.59 -6.60
C TYR A 266 -8.65 0.58 -5.60
N SER A 267 -8.42 1.79 -6.12
CA SER A 267 -8.49 3.08 -5.46
C SER A 267 -8.72 4.15 -6.54
N ASP A 268 -9.36 5.25 -6.19
CA ASP A 268 -9.47 6.47 -7.03
C ASP A 268 -8.20 7.32 -6.96
N HIS A 269 -7.29 7.00 -6.02
CA HIS A 269 -5.90 7.43 -5.99
C HIS A 269 -4.98 6.41 -6.67
N HIS A 270 -3.99 6.93 -7.39
CA HIS A 270 -2.94 6.20 -8.08
C HIS A 270 -1.77 5.91 -7.13
N GLN A 271 -1.01 4.85 -7.39
CA GLN A 271 0.24 4.60 -6.67
C GLN A 271 1.30 5.59 -7.14
N LEU A 272 1.89 6.36 -6.21
CA LEU A 272 3.05 7.20 -6.47
C LEU A 272 4.28 6.57 -5.82
N TYR A 273 5.33 6.31 -6.59
CA TYR A 273 6.59 5.78 -6.07
C TYR A 273 7.81 6.41 -6.74
N ALA A 274 8.95 6.41 -6.04
CA ALA A 274 10.22 6.91 -6.55
C ALA A 274 11.38 6.06 -6.01
N ASP A 275 12.40 5.90 -6.85
CA ASP A 275 13.68 5.28 -6.48
C ASP A 275 14.61 6.39 -5.98
N LEU A 276 15.00 6.38 -4.70
CA LEU A 276 15.73 7.49 -4.09
C LEU A 276 17.24 7.38 -4.34
N ASP A 277 17.89 8.53 -4.50
CA ASP A 277 19.35 8.63 -4.42
C ASP A 277 19.74 9.10 -3.01
N LEU A 278 20.50 8.26 -2.31
CA LEU A 278 20.72 8.33 -0.88
C LEU A 278 22.16 8.75 -0.53
N GLY A 279 23.02 8.95 -1.53
CA GLY A 279 24.43 9.37 -1.40
C GLY A 279 25.41 8.22 -1.23
#